data_AF-A0AAD5C9L9-F1
#
_entry.id   AF-A0AAD5C9L9-F1
#
_cell.length_a   1.000
_cell.length_b   1.000
_cell.length_c   1.000
_cell.angle_alpha   90.00
_cell.angle_beta   90.00
_cell.angle_gamma   90.00
#
_symmetry.space_group_name_H-M   'P 1'
#
loop_
_entity.id
_entity.type
_entity.pdbx_description
1 polymer ?
#
loop_
_entity_poly.entity_id
_entity_poly.type
_entity_poly.pdbx_seq_one_letter_code
_entity_poly.pdbx_strand_id
1 'polypeptide(L)'
;KLERLTISKCPDFKTLIGENNGFGVVTLKKLNFMSLEDLPEMVSLCDNVIELPELVELKLARLPNFTSIYPESNSNTSSMQPLFNKEGTVLKLEKLNICMMENLKQIWPCQISTSEKNEVSMLRQIKVRECDSLINLFPINPLPLLNHLEEVVLEKCGSIEVLFNIDFEGVCGKGNRSSSRLRKIEVKELRKLKELWRMKGVNVSHTPVNSFKDVQIIHIIWCRNFIDIFTPTTTNFDLGALTDYLSWGNGGDLEERERKKKMIESDQKINATYPSYLLHTCPHLQNLSLFSDGRVEVVFDMDSPSRRQLATIQPPLLLPHLEKIHLLELEEMSH
;
A
#
# COMPACT_ATOMS: atom_id res chain seq x y z
N LYS A 1 -32.46 15.15 -8.22
CA LYS A 1 -31.37 14.26 -8.68
C LYS A 1 -30.49 13.99 -7.47
N LEU A 2 -30.30 12.73 -7.08
CA LEU A 2 -29.55 12.37 -5.88
C LEU A 2 -28.04 12.53 -6.14
N GLU A 3 -27.36 13.32 -5.31
CA GLU A 3 -25.92 13.61 -5.45
C GLU A 3 -25.09 13.03 -4.30
N ARG A 4 -25.66 12.93 -3.10
CA ARG A 4 -25.03 12.34 -1.92
C ARG A 4 -25.97 11.35 -1.26
N LEU A 5 -25.46 10.16 -0.95
CA LEU A 5 -26.18 9.13 -0.22
C LEU A 5 -25.39 8.82 1.06
N THR A 6 -26.08 8.79 2.19
CA THR A 6 -25.49 8.39 3.46
C THR A 6 -26.51 7.55 4.21
N ILE A 7 -26.12 6.33 4.55
CA ILE A 7 -26.92 5.39 5.33
C ILE A 7 -26.05 5.00 6.51
N SER A 8 -26.54 5.27 7.71
CA SER A 8 -25.80 5.17 8.95
C SER A 8 -26.70 4.62 10.04
N LYS A 9 -26.21 3.62 10.79
CA LYS A 9 -26.87 3.11 12.00
C LYS A 9 -28.29 2.62 11.75
N CYS A 10 -28.47 1.88 10.66
CA CYS A 10 -29.74 1.27 10.30
C CYS A 10 -29.61 -0.26 10.50
N PRO A 11 -29.98 -0.79 11.68
CA PRO A 11 -29.71 -2.19 12.02
C PRO A 11 -30.41 -3.18 11.11
N ASP A 12 -31.65 -2.90 10.69
CA ASP A 12 -32.47 -3.79 9.86
C ASP A 12 -32.29 -3.55 8.34
N PHE A 13 -31.36 -2.69 7.94
CA PHE A 13 -31.18 -2.32 6.53
C PHE A 13 -30.45 -3.41 5.76
N LYS A 14 -31.18 -4.11 4.87
CA LYS A 14 -30.65 -5.28 4.14
C LYS A 14 -30.07 -4.96 2.77
N THR A 15 -30.75 -4.12 2.00
CA THR A 15 -30.35 -3.76 0.63
C THR A 15 -30.85 -2.37 0.28
N LEU A 16 -30.12 -1.64 -0.58
CA LEU A 16 -30.54 -0.32 -1.06
C LEU A 16 -31.63 -0.42 -2.11
N ILE A 17 -31.50 -1.38 -3.02
CA ILE A 17 -32.44 -1.61 -4.11
C ILE A 17 -32.71 -3.11 -4.18
N GLY A 18 -33.86 -3.51 -3.64
CA GLY A 18 -34.32 -4.90 -3.65
C GLY A 18 -34.96 -5.31 -4.99
N GLU A 19 -35.13 -6.62 -5.16
CA GLU A 19 -35.85 -7.25 -6.28
C GLU A 19 -37.32 -6.82 -6.35
N ASN A 20 -37.61 -5.70 -7.02
CA ASN A 20 -38.95 -5.38 -7.48
C ASN A 20 -39.01 -5.59 -9.01
N ASN A 21 -39.24 -6.84 -9.42
CA ASN A 21 -39.78 -7.25 -10.72
C ASN A 21 -39.13 -6.67 -12.00
N GLY A 22 -37.81 -6.70 -12.12
CA GLY A 22 -37.15 -6.49 -13.41
C GLY A 22 -35.63 -6.65 -13.36
N PHE A 23 -35.10 -7.34 -14.38
CA PHE A 23 -33.67 -7.32 -14.75
C PHE A 23 -33.30 -5.92 -15.28
N GLY A 24 -33.36 -4.90 -14.43
CA GLY A 24 -33.12 -3.51 -14.79
C GLY A 24 -31.78 -3.02 -14.26
N VAL A 25 -31.00 -2.36 -15.11
CA VAL A 25 -29.83 -1.59 -14.67
C VAL A 25 -30.30 -0.37 -13.86
N VAL A 26 -29.76 -0.19 -12.66
CA VAL A 26 -30.08 0.96 -11.82
C VAL A 26 -28.98 2.01 -11.93
N THR A 27 -29.27 3.12 -12.60
CA THR A 27 -28.29 4.18 -12.82
C THR A 27 -28.57 5.39 -11.93
N LEU A 28 -27.66 5.70 -10.99
CA LEU A 28 -27.69 6.93 -10.20
C LEU A 28 -26.75 7.98 -10.80
N LYS A 29 -27.17 8.58 -11.93
CA LYS A 29 -26.35 9.44 -12.82
C LYS A 29 -25.66 10.65 -12.17
N LYS A 30 -26.07 11.05 -10.98
CA LYS A 30 -25.57 12.26 -10.31
C LYS A 30 -24.92 11.98 -8.96
N LEU A 31 -24.95 10.72 -8.50
CA LEU A 31 -24.42 10.36 -7.20
C LEU A 31 -22.89 10.45 -7.23
N ASN A 32 -22.34 11.42 -6.51
CA ASN A 32 -20.90 11.65 -6.42
C ASN A 32 -20.29 11.22 -5.08
N PHE A 33 -21.13 11.01 -4.07
CA PHE A 33 -20.71 10.59 -2.75
C PHE A 33 -21.64 9.50 -2.20
N MET A 34 -21.06 8.42 -1.70
CA MET A 34 -21.78 7.36 -1.00
C MET A 34 -21.07 7.02 0.31
N SER A 35 -21.84 6.92 1.40
CA SER A 35 -21.35 6.49 2.71
C SER A 35 -22.30 5.47 3.31
N LEU A 36 -21.78 4.29 3.65
CA LEU A 36 -22.50 3.19 4.28
C LEU A 36 -21.79 2.83 5.58
N GLU A 37 -22.45 3.03 6.71
CA GLU A 37 -21.86 2.89 8.03
C GLU A 37 -22.81 2.21 9.02
N ASP A 38 -22.32 1.30 9.85
CA ASP A 38 -23.13 0.62 10.88
C ASP A 38 -24.38 -0.08 10.31
N LEU A 39 -24.18 -0.98 9.33
CA LEU A 39 -25.27 -1.73 8.70
C LEU A 39 -25.04 -3.25 8.87
N PRO A 40 -25.39 -3.80 10.05
CA PRO A 40 -25.08 -5.19 10.41
C PRO A 40 -25.84 -6.23 9.58
N GLU A 41 -27.09 -5.94 9.17
CA GLU A 41 -27.92 -6.85 8.37
C GLU A 41 -27.78 -6.63 6.86
N MET A 42 -26.91 -5.70 6.41
CA MET A 42 -26.75 -5.41 4.99
C MET A 42 -26.06 -6.57 4.29
N VAL A 43 -26.69 -7.13 3.26
CA VAL A 43 -26.20 -8.31 2.52
C VAL A 43 -25.86 -8.00 1.07
N SER A 44 -26.43 -6.94 0.51
CA SER A 44 -26.13 -6.48 -0.85
C SER A 44 -26.29 -4.97 -0.97
N LEU A 45 -25.55 -4.34 -1.88
CA LEU A 45 -25.87 -2.96 -2.28
C LEU A 45 -27.11 -2.95 -3.18
N CYS A 46 -27.15 -3.82 -4.19
CA CYS A 46 -28.19 -3.87 -5.19
C CYS A 46 -28.26 -5.29 -5.76
N ASP A 47 -29.46 -5.85 -5.84
CA ASP A 47 -29.65 -7.20 -6.41
C ASP A 47 -29.52 -7.19 -7.96
N ASN A 48 -29.57 -6.00 -8.55
CA ASN A 48 -29.38 -5.72 -9.97
C ASN A 48 -28.01 -5.07 -10.28
N VAL A 49 -27.68 -4.91 -11.57
CA VAL A 49 -26.52 -4.12 -12.00
C VAL A 49 -26.72 -2.67 -11.60
N ILE A 50 -25.73 -2.08 -10.93
CA ILE A 50 -25.75 -0.67 -10.52
C ILE A 50 -24.69 0.12 -11.28
N GLU A 51 -25.09 1.28 -11.80
CA GLU A 51 -24.18 2.20 -12.49
C GLU A 51 -24.11 3.51 -11.70
N LEU A 52 -22.91 3.86 -11.24
CA LEU A 52 -22.64 5.10 -10.51
C LEU A 52 -21.54 5.90 -11.24
N PRO A 53 -21.82 6.40 -12.46
CA PRO A 53 -20.81 6.91 -13.38
C PRO A 53 -20.10 8.19 -12.90
N GLU A 54 -20.64 8.86 -11.89
CA GLU A 54 -20.10 10.10 -11.33
C GLU A 54 -19.68 9.92 -9.86
N LEU A 55 -19.62 8.68 -9.35
CA LEU A 55 -19.23 8.41 -7.96
C LEU A 55 -17.74 8.67 -7.75
N VAL A 56 -17.43 9.74 -7.02
CA VAL A 56 -16.06 10.19 -6.74
C VAL A 56 -15.54 9.61 -5.43
N GLU A 57 -16.40 9.55 -4.40
CA GLU A 57 -15.99 9.15 -3.05
C GLU A 57 -16.93 8.10 -2.45
N LEU A 58 -16.34 7.00 -1.99
CA LEU A 58 -17.02 5.88 -1.35
C LEU A 58 -16.46 5.68 0.06
N LYS A 59 -17.34 5.69 1.06
CA LYS A 59 -17.03 5.37 2.46
C LYS A 59 -17.79 4.15 2.92
N LEU A 60 -17.06 3.17 3.45
CA LEU A 60 -17.61 1.93 3.97
C LEU A 60 -17.10 1.74 5.39
N ALA A 61 -18.02 1.55 6.34
CA ALA A 61 -17.63 1.31 7.72
C ALA A 61 -18.54 0.32 8.44
N ARG A 62 -17.95 -0.64 9.17
CA ARG A 62 -18.71 -1.60 10.01
C ARG A 62 -19.85 -2.29 9.24
N LEU A 63 -19.47 -2.95 8.14
CA LEU A 63 -20.36 -3.75 7.29
C LEU A 63 -19.89 -5.23 7.36
N PRO A 64 -20.35 -6.01 8.36
CA PRO A 64 -19.74 -7.29 8.71
C PRO A 64 -19.98 -8.42 7.70
N ASN A 65 -21.03 -8.35 6.87
CA ASN A 65 -21.36 -9.45 5.94
C ASN A 65 -20.48 -9.49 4.69
N PHE A 66 -19.75 -8.41 4.38
CA PHE A 66 -18.96 -8.32 3.15
C PHE A 66 -17.52 -8.77 3.37
N THR A 67 -17.09 -9.72 2.55
CA THR A 67 -15.70 -10.19 2.50
C THR A 67 -14.94 -9.61 1.30
N SER A 68 -15.64 -9.05 0.32
CA SER A 68 -15.05 -8.29 -0.77
C SER A 68 -15.89 -7.07 -1.15
N ILE A 69 -15.31 -6.13 -1.90
CA ILE A 69 -16.06 -4.98 -2.43
C ILE A 69 -16.63 -5.32 -3.82
N TYR A 70 -15.78 -5.84 -4.70
CA TYR A 70 -16.15 -6.23 -6.06
C TYR A 70 -16.38 -7.74 -6.18
N PRO A 71 -17.19 -8.17 -7.16
CA PRO A 71 -17.37 -9.59 -7.46
C PRO A 71 -16.11 -10.17 -8.12
N GLU A 72 -15.88 -11.47 -7.96
CA GLU A 72 -14.75 -12.19 -8.58
C GLU A 72 -15.22 -12.85 -9.89
N SER A 73 -14.42 -12.74 -10.97
CA SER A 73 -14.84 -13.15 -12.32
C SER A 73 -14.93 -14.66 -12.56
N ASN A 74 -14.37 -15.48 -11.66
CA ASN A 74 -14.39 -16.94 -11.78
C ASN A 74 -15.07 -17.58 -10.56
N SER A 75 -16.40 -17.68 -10.62
CA SER A 75 -17.26 -18.21 -9.56
C SER A 75 -17.16 -19.74 -9.43
N ASN A 76 -16.05 -20.25 -8.88
CA ASN A 76 -16.00 -21.63 -8.36
C ASN A 76 -15.70 -21.65 -6.84
N THR A 77 -15.45 -20.51 -6.21
CA THR A 77 -15.22 -20.40 -4.76
C THR A 77 -16.45 -19.79 -4.09
N SER A 78 -17.26 -20.62 -3.44
CA SER A 78 -18.51 -20.22 -2.76
C SER A 78 -18.31 -19.38 -1.48
N SER A 79 -17.17 -18.71 -1.31
CA SER A 79 -16.73 -18.18 -0.01
C SER A 79 -16.61 -16.65 0.07
N MET A 80 -16.89 -15.91 -1.02
CA MET A 80 -16.84 -14.45 -1.02
C MET A 80 -18.24 -13.82 -1.10
N GLN A 81 -18.48 -12.80 -0.27
CA GLN A 81 -19.67 -11.95 -0.27
C GLN A 81 -19.26 -10.53 -0.70
N PRO A 82 -19.47 -10.16 -1.97
CA PRO A 82 -19.12 -8.84 -2.48
C PRO A 82 -20.19 -7.79 -2.14
N LEU A 83 -19.78 -6.53 -1.98
CA LEU A 83 -20.72 -5.40 -1.86
C LEU A 83 -21.47 -5.13 -3.18
N PHE A 84 -20.75 -5.19 -4.30
CA PHE A 84 -21.30 -5.07 -5.64
C PHE A 84 -21.58 -6.47 -6.21
N ASN A 85 -22.86 -6.76 -6.50
CA ASN A 85 -23.30 -8.12 -6.81
C ASN A 85 -23.04 -8.58 -8.25
N LYS A 86 -22.85 -7.66 -9.21
CA LYS A 86 -22.75 -8.00 -10.64
C LYS A 86 -21.59 -7.29 -11.32
N GLU A 87 -20.94 -8.01 -12.23
CA GLU A 87 -19.96 -7.46 -13.18
C GLU A 87 -20.60 -6.35 -14.02
N GLY A 88 -19.80 -5.37 -14.45
CA GLY A 88 -20.27 -4.20 -15.21
C GLY A 88 -20.71 -3.01 -14.36
N THR A 89 -20.31 -2.98 -13.08
CA THR A 89 -20.54 -1.83 -12.20
C THR A 89 -19.59 -0.69 -12.58
N VAL A 90 -20.09 0.31 -13.33
CA VAL A 90 -19.28 1.44 -13.77
C VAL A 90 -19.10 2.47 -12.64
N LEU A 91 -17.85 2.65 -12.20
CA LEU A 91 -17.46 3.60 -11.17
C LEU A 91 -16.26 4.45 -11.61
N LYS A 92 -16.29 5.77 -11.33
CA LYS A 92 -15.14 6.67 -11.51
C LYS A 92 -14.57 7.11 -10.16
N LEU A 93 -14.23 6.11 -9.34
CA LEU A 93 -13.89 6.34 -7.95
C LEU A 93 -12.51 7.00 -7.82
N GLU A 94 -12.45 8.18 -7.21
CA GLU A 94 -11.18 8.85 -6.88
C GLU A 94 -10.73 8.61 -5.44
N LYS A 95 -11.69 8.43 -4.51
CA LYS A 95 -11.43 8.29 -3.07
C LYS A 95 -12.16 7.10 -2.48
N LEU A 96 -11.40 6.20 -1.86
CA LEU A 96 -11.92 5.05 -1.14
C LEU A 96 -11.53 5.15 0.33
N ASN A 97 -12.52 5.10 1.23
CA ASN A 97 -12.31 5.02 2.66
C ASN A 97 -13.03 3.79 3.22
N ILE A 98 -12.27 2.88 3.83
CA ILE A 98 -12.79 1.66 4.44
C ILE A 98 -12.36 1.66 5.91
N CYS A 99 -13.29 1.42 6.82
CA CYS A 99 -13.01 1.42 8.25
C CYS A 99 -13.72 0.27 8.96
N MET A 100 -13.03 -0.46 9.84
CA MET A 100 -13.66 -1.47 10.71
C MET A 100 -14.52 -2.49 9.93
N MET A 101 -14.07 -2.91 8.75
CA MET A 101 -14.70 -4.02 8.01
C MET A 101 -13.98 -5.31 8.36
N GLU A 102 -14.38 -5.93 9.47
CA GLU A 102 -13.66 -7.05 10.11
C GLU A 102 -13.47 -8.27 9.21
N ASN A 103 -14.46 -8.57 8.36
CA ASN A 103 -14.46 -9.73 7.47
C ASN A 103 -13.91 -9.44 6.07
N LEU A 104 -13.56 -8.19 5.76
CA LEU A 104 -13.06 -7.80 4.45
C LEU A 104 -11.69 -8.43 4.20
N LYS A 105 -11.61 -9.28 3.17
CA LYS A 105 -10.39 -9.99 2.78
C LYS A 105 -9.73 -9.39 1.54
N GLN A 106 -10.52 -8.75 0.69
CA GLN A 106 -10.10 -8.32 -0.64
C GLN A 106 -10.92 -7.10 -1.10
N ILE A 107 -10.27 -6.09 -1.67
CA ILE A 107 -10.99 -4.93 -2.22
C ILE A 107 -11.31 -5.21 -3.70
N TRP A 108 -10.28 -5.36 -4.53
CA TRP A 108 -10.37 -5.50 -5.99
C TRP A 108 -10.47 -6.97 -6.42
N PRO A 109 -11.01 -7.31 -7.61
CA PRO A 109 -10.99 -8.68 -8.12
C PRO A 109 -9.57 -9.17 -8.46
N CYS A 110 -9.35 -10.50 -8.47
CA CYS A 110 -8.07 -11.10 -8.83
C CYS A 110 -7.82 -11.11 -10.35
N GLN A 111 -8.85 -10.86 -11.16
CA GLN A 111 -8.73 -10.63 -12.59
C GLN A 111 -9.37 -9.28 -12.90
N ILE A 112 -8.54 -8.31 -13.31
CA ILE A 112 -9.03 -7.02 -13.80
C ILE A 112 -9.03 -7.10 -15.33
N SER A 113 -10.22 -7.26 -15.91
CA SER A 113 -10.43 -7.18 -17.35
C SER A 113 -10.01 -5.80 -17.87
N THR A 114 -9.72 -5.68 -19.17
CA THR A 114 -9.28 -4.41 -19.79
C THR A 114 -10.26 -3.25 -19.60
N SER A 115 -11.56 -3.51 -19.40
CA SER A 115 -12.57 -2.51 -19.07
C SER A 115 -12.48 -2.04 -17.62
N GLU A 116 -12.28 -2.94 -16.67
CA GLU A 116 -12.17 -2.63 -15.23
C GLU A 116 -10.86 -1.91 -14.89
N LYS A 117 -9.83 -2.08 -15.73
CA LYS A 117 -8.58 -1.29 -15.62
C LYS A 117 -8.84 0.21 -15.69
N ASN A 118 -9.89 0.65 -16.42
CA ASN A 118 -10.24 2.06 -16.54
C ASN A 118 -11.01 2.62 -15.33
N GLU A 119 -11.58 1.74 -14.49
CA GLU A 119 -12.37 2.14 -13.32
C GLU A 119 -11.46 2.29 -12.09
N VAL A 120 -10.55 1.33 -11.88
CA VAL A 120 -9.50 1.44 -10.87
C VAL A 120 -8.49 2.54 -11.23
N SER A 121 -8.34 2.87 -12.51
CA SER A 121 -7.36 3.87 -12.94
C SER A 121 -7.67 5.30 -12.48
N MET A 122 -8.90 5.66 -12.05
CA MET A 122 -9.17 7.02 -11.57
C MET A 122 -8.86 7.22 -10.08
N LEU A 123 -8.50 6.16 -9.36
CA LEU A 123 -8.33 6.20 -7.92
C LEU A 123 -7.09 7.00 -7.53
N ARG A 124 -7.27 8.02 -6.70
CA ARG A 124 -6.23 8.95 -6.22
C ARG A 124 -5.89 8.73 -4.76
N GLN A 125 -6.85 8.30 -3.95
CA GLN A 125 -6.66 8.13 -2.51
C GLN A 125 -7.31 6.85 -2.00
N ILE A 126 -6.55 6.07 -1.23
CA ILE A 126 -7.06 4.93 -0.48
C ILE A 126 -6.74 5.11 1.00
N LYS A 127 -7.77 4.99 1.85
CA LYS A 127 -7.64 4.95 3.31
C LYS A 127 -8.31 3.70 3.83
N VAL A 128 -7.56 2.81 4.49
CA VAL A 128 -8.12 1.61 5.12
C VAL A 128 -7.69 1.58 6.57
N ARG A 129 -8.65 1.43 7.48
CA ARG A 129 -8.40 1.43 8.92
C ARG A 129 -9.10 0.28 9.62
N GLU A 130 -8.41 -0.42 10.51
CA GLU A 130 -9.02 -1.43 11.37
C GLU A 130 -9.68 -2.59 10.57
N CYS A 131 -9.01 -3.03 9.50
CA CYS A 131 -9.44 -4.14 8.65
C CYS A 131 -8.46 -5.31 8.76
N ASP A 132 -8.53 -6.04 9.86
CA ASP A 132 -7.53 -7.07 10.18
C ASP A 132 -7.55 -8.29 9.26
N SER A 133 -8.67 -8.60 8.60
CA SER A 133 -8.77 -9.72 7.65
C SER A 133 -8.24 -9.38 6.25
N LEU A 134 -7.93 -8.11 5.96
CA LEU A 134 -7.50 -7.68 4.63
C LEU A 134 -6.10 -8.22 4.34
N ILE A 135 -6.00 -9.14 3.36
CA ILE A 135 -4.77 -9.89 3.11
C ILE A 135 -3.80 -9.07 2.24
N ASN A 136 -4.34 -8.32 1.28
CA ASN A 136 -3.58 -7.48 0.37
C ASN A 136 -4.42 -6.25 0.01
N LEU A 137 -3.74 -5.14 -0.28
CA LEU A 137 -4.39 -3.97 -0.84
C LEU A 137 -4.69 -4.16 -2.33
N PHE A 138 -3.80 -4.85 -3.04
CA PHE A 138 -3.93 -5.20 -4.45
C PHE A 138 -3.65 -6.71 -4.62
N PRO A 139 -4.60 -7.50 -5.14
CA PRO A 139 -4.41 -8.94 -5.32
C PRO A 139 -3.56 -9.27 -6.55
N ILE A 140 -3.44 -8.33 -7.49
CA ILE A 140 -2.62 -8.44 -8.70
C ILE A 140 -1.51 -7.39 -8.69
N ASN A 141 -0.60 -7.51 -9.67
CA ASN A 141 0.43 -6.50 -9.91
C ASN A 141 -0.19 -5.10 -10.01
N PRO A 142 0.12 -4.18 -9.07
CA PRO A 142 -0.55 -2.90 -8.99
C PRO A 142 -0.02 -1.88 -10.01
N LEU A 143 1.13 -2.11 -10.68
CA LEU A 143 1.71 -1.13 -11.61
C LEU A 143 0.72 -0.51 -12.60
N PRO A 144 -0.17 -1.26 -13.28
CA PRO A 144 -1.13 -0.68 -14.22
C PRO A 144 -2.19 0.21 -13.55
N LEU A 145 -2.42 0.04 -12.25
CA LEU A 145 -3.45 0.70 -11.45
C LEU A 145 -2.92 1.95 -10.74
N LEU A 146 -1.60 2.08 -10.62
CA LEU A 146 -0.93 3.14 -9.85
C LEU A 146 -0.74 4.46 -10.62
N ASN A 147 -1.24 4.57 -11.85
CA ASN A 147 -1.03 5.73 -12.73
C ASN A 147 -1.69 7.03 -12.22
N HIS A 148 -2.68 6.92 -11.33
CA HIS A 148 -3.36 8.08 -10.74
C HIS A 148 -3.38 8.08 -9.21
N LEU A 149 -2.98 6.96 -8.58
CA LEU A 149 -2.97 6.86 -7.13
C LEU A 149 -1.89 7.78 -6.55
N GLU A 150 -2.30 8.69 -5.67
CA GLU A 150 -1.46 9.72 -5.07
C GLU A 150 -1.19 9.44 -3.58
N GLU A 151 -2.15 8.84 -2.87
CA GLU A 151 -2.07 8.63 -1.42
C GLU A 151 -2.60 7.27 -1.00
N VAL A 152 -1.80 6.56 -0.19
CA VAL A 152 -2.21 5.32 0.51
C VAL A 152 -2.00 5.52 2.01
N VAL A 153 -3.07 5.35 2.78
CA VAL A 153 -3.04 5.36 4.25
C VAL A 153 -3.64 4.07 4.77
N LEU A 154 -2.86 3.30 5.52
CA LEU A 154 -3.31 2.08 6.17
C LEU A 154 -3.04 2.15 7.67
N GLU A 155 -4.05 1.90 8.49
CA GLU A 155 -3.94 1.88 9.95
C GLU A 155 -4.54 0.59 10.50
N LYS A 156 -3.82 -0.11 11.38
CA LYS A 156 -4.32 -1.31 12.08
C LYS A 156 -4.96 -2.35 11.13
N CYS A 157 -4.26 -2.74 10.07
CA CYS A 157 -4.66 -3.83 9.18
C CYS A 157 -3.70 -5.02 9.39
N GLY A 158 -4.07 -5.94 10.28
CA GLY A 158 -3.19 -6.98 10.81
C GLY A 158 -2.76 -8.10 9.86
N SER A 159 -3.36 -8.26 8.68
CA SER A 159 -3.04 -9.36 7.75
C SER A 159 -2.13 -8.98 6.57
N ILE A 160 -1.92 -7.69 6.30
CA ILE A 160 -1.11 -7.24 5.16
C ILE A 160 0.37 -7.50 5.44
N GLU A 161 1.01 -8.35 4.63
CA GLU A 161 2.47 -8.60 4.70
C GLU A 161 3.29 -7.73 3.75
N VAL A 162 2.74 -7.45 2.56
CA VAL A 162 3.40 -6.65 1.52
C VAL A 162 2.39 -5.67 0.95
N LEU A 163 2.76 -4.40 0.84
CA LEU A 163 1.85 -3.38 0.32
C LEU A 163 1.73 -3.43 -1.21
N PHE A 164 2.87 -3.48 -1.91
CA PHE A 164 2.96 -3.49 -3.37
C PHE A 164 3.78 -4.69 -3.87
N ASN A 165 3.11 -5.70 -4.43
CA ASN A 165 3.77 -6.84 -5.06
C ASN A 165 3.87 -6.62 -6.58
N ILE A 166 5.05 -6.23 -7.04
CA ILE A 166 5.36 -5.77 -8.38
C ILE A 166 6.06 -6.86 -9.18
N ASP A 167 5.56 -7.15 -10.37
CA ASP A 167 6.18 -8.09 -11.31
C ASP A 167 6.52 -7.37 -12.63
N PHE A 168 7.80 -7.16 -12.91
CA PHE A 168 8.24 -6.49 -14.13
C PHE A 168 8.32 -7.44 -15.34
N GLU A 169 8.45 -8.75 -15.13
CA GLU A 169 8.47 -9.75 -16.21
C GLU A 169 7.08 -9.89 -16.84
N GLY A 170 6.03 -9.91 -16.03
CA GLY A 170 4.64 -10.01 -16.50
C GLY A 170 4.11 -8.79 -17.26
N VAL A 171 4.86 -7.68 -17.28
CA VAL A 171 4.49 -6.40 -17.94
C VAL A 171 5.25 -6.17 -19.25
N CYS A 172 6.29 -6.97 -19.53
CA CYS A 172 7.14 -6.87 -20.72
C CYS A 172 6.47 -7.43 -21.99
N GLY A 173 5.43 -6.74 -22.47
CA GLY A 173 4.80 -6.99 -23.77
C GLY A 173 4.45 -5.74 -24.58
N LYS A 174 4.40 -4.56 -23.95
CA LYS A 174 4.19 -3.27 -24.64
C LYS A 174 4.96 -2.20 -23.88
N GLY A 175 5.81 -1.43 -24.58
CA GLY A 175 6.75 -0.45 -24.04
C GLY A 175 6.16 0.78 -23.32
N ASN A 176 5.08 0.63 -22.57
CA ASN A 176 4.63 1.65 -21.63
C ASN A 176 5.41 1.49 -20.33
N ARG A 177 6.33 2.43 -20.08
CA ARG A 177 6.90 2.63 -18.75
C ARG A 177 5.77 3.11 -17.84
N SER A 178 5.09 2.20 -17.16
CA SER A 178 4.08 2.55 -16.15
C SER A 178 4.75 3.37 -15.05
N SER A 179 4.37 4.63 -14.93
CA SER A 179 4.84 5.58 -13.92
C SER A 179 3.73 5.76 -12.90
N SER A 180 4.02 5.47 -11.64
CA SER A 180 3.12 5.78 -10.54
C SER A 180 3.06 7.29 -10.31
N ARG A 181 1.91 7.79 -9.85
CA ARG A 181 1.75 9.14 -9.31
C ARG A 181 1.74 9.17 -7.78
N LEU A 182 2.14 8.08 -7.14
CA LEU A 182 2.09 7.92 -5.69
C LEU A 182 3.05 8.92 -5.05
N ARG A 183 2.51 9.74 -4.14
CA ARG A 183 3.23 10.79 -3.43
C ARG A 183 3.37 10.47 -1.95
N LYS A 184 2.36 9.86 -1.35
CA LYS A 184 2.30 9.61 0.09
C LYS A 184 1.94 8.16 0.40
N ILE A 185 2.75 7.57 1.28
CA ILE A 185 2.47 6.28 1.91
C ILE A 185 2.54 6.48 3.42
N GLU A 186 1.47 6.14 4.11
CA GLU A 186 1.42 6.13 5.57
C GLU A 186 0.88 4.78 6.03
N VAL A 187 1.71 4.03 6.75
CA VAL A 187 1.33 2.74 7.31
C VAL A 187 1.54 2.78 8.83
N LYS A 188 0.48 2.45 9.56
CA LYS A 188 0.47 2.52 11.02
C LYS A 188 -0.08 1.23 11.62
N GLU A 189 0.63 0.67 12.58
CA GLU A 189 0.22 -0.53 13.33
C GLU A 189 -0.10 -1.74 12.44
N LEU A 190 0.58 -1.88 11.29
CA LEU A 190 0.43 -3.05 10.41
C LEU A 190 1.28 -4.20 10.96
N ARG A 191 0.69 -4.99 11.86
CA ARG A 191 1.42 -5.99 12.66
C ARG A 191 2.15 -7.07 11.86
N LYS A 192 1.70 -7.41 10.65
CA LYS A 192 2.36 -8.41 9.79
C LYS A 192 3.14 -7.81 8.61
N LEU A 193 3.12 -6.48 8.44
CA LEU A 193 3.82 -5.84 7.32
C LEU A 193 5.31 -6.12 7.43
N LYS A 194 5.88 -6.69 6.36
CA LYS A 194 7.31 -6.95 6.20
C LYS A 194 7.95 -5.96 5.24
N GLU A 195 7.25 -5.63 4.14
CA GLU A 195 7.83 -4.88 3.02
C GLU A 195 6.80 -3.91 2.42
N LEU A 196 7.24 -2.71 1.98
CA LEU A 196 6.38 -1.84 1.20
C LEU A 196 6.32 -2.31 -0.26
N TRP A 197 7.47 -2.58 -0.87
CA TRP A 197 7.55 -3.08 -2.25
C TRP A 197 8.26 -4.42 -2.33
N ARG A 198 7.62 -5.41 -2.94
CA ARG A 198 8.28 -6.64 -3.37
C ARG A 198 8.33 -6.67 -4.88
N MET A 199 9.51 -6.82 -5.46
CA MET A 199 9.72 -6.74 -6.91
C MET A 199 10.26 -8.05 -7.45
N LYS A 200 9.72 -8.48 -8.59
CA LYS A 200 10.21 -9.62 -9.40
C LYS A 200 10.55 -9.14 -10.80
N GLY A 201 11.48 -9.83 -11.46
CA GLY A 201 11.86 -9.50 -12.84
C GLY A 201 12.67 -8.21 -13.00
N VAL A 202 13.26 -7.71 -11.92
CA VAL A 202 14.21 -6.60 -11.98
C VAL A 202 15.53 -7.15 -12.53
N ASN A 203 15.79 -6.95 -13.81
CA ASN A 203 17.13 -7.20 -14.36
C ASN A 203 18.11 -6.28 -13.65
N VAL A 204 19.25 -6.82 -13.21
CA VAL A 204 20.38 -6.09 -12.60
C VAL A 204 21.07 -5.13 -13.61
N SER A 205 20.44 -4.88 -14.75
CA SER A 205 20.81 -3.78 -15.64
C SER A 205 20.75 -2.47 -14.85
N HIS A 206 21.80 -1.68 -14.94
CA HIS A 206 22.06 -0.42 -14.21
C HIS A 206 20.97 0.67 -14.31
N THR A 207 19.84 0.41 -14.98
CA THR A 207 18.71 1.33 -15.09
C THR A 207 17.89 1.35 -13.80
N PRO A 208 17.71 2.52 -13.16
CA PRO A 208 16.92 2.62 -11.95
C PRO A 208 15.45 2.29 -12.21
N VAL A 209 14.84 1.58 -11.27
CA VAL A 209 13.39 1.42 -11.18
C VAL A 209 12.80 2.77 -10.78
N ASN A 210 12.31 3.51 -11.77
CA ASN A 210 11.80 4.87 -11.63
C ASN A 210 10.26 4.96 -11.59
N SER A 211 9.58 3.81 -11.48
CA SER A 211 8.12 3.75 -11.43
C SER A 211 7.53 4.47 -10.21
N PHE A 212 8.30 4.72 -9.15
CA PHE A 212 7.86 5.36 -7.91
C PHE A 212 8.64 6.65 -7.57
N LYS A 213 9.29 7.26 -8.57
CA LYS A 213 10.15 8.44 -8.39
C LYS A 213 9.44 9.66 -7.78
N ASP A 214 8.10 9.72 -7.86
CA ASP A 214 7.28 10.84 -7.40
C ASP A 214 6.86 10.71 -5.92
N VAL A 215 7.28 9.65 -5.22
CA VAL A 215 6.99 9.45 -3.79
C VAL A 215 7.76 10.48 -2.96
N GLN A 216 7.03 11.25 -2.16
CA GLN A 216 7.53 12.36 -1.35
C GLN A 216 7.55 12.05 0.13
N ILE A 217 6.57 11.27 0.61
CA ILE A 217 6.35 11.01 2.03
C ILE A 217 6.20 9.51 2.26
N ILE A 218 7.03 8.96 3.14
CA ILE A 218 6.89 7.58 3.63
C ILE A 218 6.92 7.61 5.15
N HIS A 219 5.77 7.28 5.76
CA HIS A 219 5.63 7.17 7.21
C HIS A 219 5.29 5.72 7.57
N ILE A 220 6.09 5.13 8.45
CA ILE A 220 5.95 3.75 8.92
C ILE A 220 5.98 3.79 10.44
N ILE A 221 4.86 3.49 11.08
CA ILE A 221 4.67 3.71 12.51
C ILE A 221 4.15 2.43 13.17
N TRP A 222 4.81 1.94 14.20
CA TRP A 222 4.44 0.77 15.01
C TRP A 222 4.22 -0.52 14.20
N CYS A 223 4.95 -0.70 13.10
CA CYS A 223 4.98 -1.90 12.26
C CYS A 223 6.11 -2.84 12.73
N ARG A 224 5.84 -3.63 13.76
CA ARG A 224 6.86 -4.47 14.44
C ARG A 224 7.54 -5.51 13.53
N ASN A 225 6.83 -6.07 12.56
CA ASN A 225 7.40 -7.07 11.65
C ASN A 225 8.04 -6.47 10.40
N PHE A 226 8.10 -5.14 10.30
CA PHE A 226 8.64 -4.46 9.12
C PHE A 226 10.13 -4.74 9.00
N ILE A 227 10.58 -5.09 7.79
CA ILE A 227 11.96 -5.49 7.49
C ILE A 227 12.59 -4.39 6.64
N ASP A 228 12.08 -4.18 5.43
CA ASP A 228 12.69 -3.31 4.44
C ASP A 228 11.65 -2.56 3.61
N ILE A 229 12.06 -1.42 3.04
CA ILE A 229 11.19 -0.64 2.16
C ILE A 229 10.93 -1.41 0.86
N PHE A 230 11.97 -2.00 0.27
CA PHE A 230 11.84 -2.79 -0.95
C PHE A 230 12.70 -4.06 -0.96
N THR A 231 12.20 -5.09 -1.63
CA THR A 231 12.91 -6.36 -1.87
C THR A 231 12.92 -6.68 -3.38
N PRO A 232 14.07 -7.07 -3.97
CA PRO A 232 15.37 -7.24 -3.31
C PRO A 232 16.06 -5.89 -3.05
N THR A 233 16.82 -5.79 -1.95
CA THR A 233 17.54 -4.58 -1.53
C THR A 233 18.68 -4.16 -2.46
N THR A 234 19.11 -5.07 -3.36
CA THR A 234 20.06 -4.80 -4.44
C THR A 234 19.45 -4.04 -5.62
N THR A 235 18.13 -3.81 -5.61
CA THR A 235 17.44 -3.05 -6.65
C THR A 235 17.90 -1.59 -6.63
N ASN A 236 18.31 -1.08 -7.79
CA ASN A 236 18.49 0.35 -7.99
C ASN A 236 17.10 1.02 -8.02
N PHE A 237 16.54 1.29 -6.85
CA PHE A 237 15.22 1.89 -6.69
C PHE A 237 15.35 3.41 -6.55
N ASP A 238 14.63 4.17 -7.36
CA ASP A 238 14.69 5.63 -7.37
C ASP A 238 13.53 6.22 -6.55
N LEU A 239 13.87 6.76 -5.37
CA LEU A 239 13.01 7.57 -4.52
C LEU A 239 13.52 9.02 -4.49
N GLY A 240 13.95 9.52 -5.65
CA GLY A 240 14.50 10.85 -5.82
C GLY A 240 13.63 11.98 -5.24
N ALA A 241 12.30 11.90 -5.32
CA ALA A 241 11.43 12.92 -4.76
C ALA A 241 11.15 12.78 -3.25
N LEU A 242 11.69 11.77 -2.56
CA LEU A 242 11.42 11.53 -1.15
C LEU A 242 12.02 12.66 -0.32
N THR A 243 11.16 13.45 0.33
CA THR A 243 11.56 14.57 1.18
C THR A 243 11.33 14.28 2.66
N ASP A 244 10.39 13.40 3.00
CA ASP A 244 10.04 13.10 4.39
C ASP A 244 9.95 11.58 4.63
N TYR A 245 10.81 11.09 5.51
CA TYR A 245 10.82 9.70 5.95
C TYR A 245 10.70 9.64 7.48
N LEU A 246 9.62 8.99 7.94
CA LEU A 246 9.36 8.72 9.35
C LEU A 246 9.31 7.21 9.57
N SER A 247 10.16 6.74 10.48
CA SER A 247 10.12 5.39 11.01
C SER A 247 10.01 5.45 12.52
N TRP A 248 8.93 4.91 13.09
CA TRP A 248 8.71 4.92 14.54
C TRP A 248 8.29 3.54 15.04
N GLY A 249 9.05 2.92 15.95
CA GLY A 249 8.63 1.72 16.68
C GLY A 249 8.50 0.49 15.79
N ASN A 250 9.37 0.39 14.78
CA ASN A 250 9.40 -0.69 13.80
C ASN A 250 10.53 -1.69 14.12
N GLY A 251 10.47 -2.88 13.54
CA GLY A 251 11.62 -3.80 13.54
C GLY A 251 11.65 -4.94 14.57
N GLY A 252 10.74 -4.98 15.54
CA GLY A 252 10.64 -6.04 16.54
C GLY A 252 11.85 -6.09 17.48
N ASP A 253 11.78 -6.91 18.53
CA ASP A 253 12.91 -7.03 19.47
C ASP A 253 14.13 -7.66 18.76
N LEU A 254 15.31 -7.08 18.99
CA LEU A 254 16.60 -7.52 18.42
C LEU A 254 16.82 -9.04 18.56
N GLU A 255 16.38 -9.65 19.66
CA GLU A 255 16.49 -11.09 19.92
C GLU A 255 15.74 -11.97 18.91
N GLU A 256 14.56 -11.55 18.43
CA GLU A 256 13.81 -12.30 17.44
C GLU A 256 14.50 -12.21 16.06
N ARG A 257 15.15 -11.08 15.79
CA ARG A 257 15.93 -10.85 14.56
C ARG A 257 17.21 -11.66 14.55
N GLU A 258 17.93 -11.74 15.68
CA GLU A 258 19.12 -12.60 15.83
C GLU A 258 18.79 -14.09 15.71
N ARG A 259 17.65 -14.54 16.29
CA ARG A 259 17.16 -15.91 16.09
C ARG A 259 16.90 -16.22 14.61
N LYS A 260 16.26 -15.29 13.88
CA LYS A 260 15.99 -15.45 12.44
C LYS A 260 17.27 -15.39 11.60
N LYS A 261 18.23 -14.52 11.93
CA LYS A 261 19.55 -14.45 11.28
C LYS A 261 20.29 -15.79 11.42
N LYS A 262 20.30 -16.40 12.61
CA LYS A 262 20.94 -17.73 12.86
C LYS A 262 20.29 -18.89 12.10
N MET A 263 19.04 -18.76 11.64
CA MET A 263 18.38 -19.79 10.82
C MET A 263 18.68 -19.68 9.31
N ILE A 264 19.29 -18.57 8.85
CA ILE A 264 19.56 -18.28 7.43
C ILE A 264 21.08 -18.33 7.15
N GLU A 265 21.87 -19.04 7.96
CA GLU A 265 23.30 -19.24 7.69
C GLU A 265 23.52 -20.24 6.54
N SER A 266 23.49 -19.73 5.32
CA SER A 266 24.36 -20.19 4.23
C SER A 266 24.89 -18.95 3.50
N ASP A 267 26.15 -18.61 3.80
CA ASP A 267 27.07 -17.79 3.02
C ASP A 267 26.61 -16.41 2.52
N GLN A 268 26.24 -15.52 3.44
CA GLN A 268 26.66 -14.12 3.37
C GLN A 268 26.39 -13.43 4.72
N LYS A 269 27.46 -12.91 5.33
CA LYS A 269 27.42 -12.17 6.58
C LYS A 269 26.74 -10.82 6.33
N ILE A 270 25.41 -10.77 6.46
CA ILE A 270 24.64 -9.51 6.37
C ILE A 270 24.84 -8.79 7.70
N ASN A 271 25.89 -7.96 7.78
CA ASN A 271 25.98 -6.91 8.79
C ASN A 271 24.79 -5.98 8.53
N ALA A 272 23.83 -5.91 9.46
CA ALA A 272 22.59 -5.18 9.24
C ALA A 272 22.75 -3.72 9.66
N THR A 273 23.63 -3.01 8.94
CA THR A 273 23.63 -1.54 8.94
C THR A 273 22.24 -1.06 8.52
N TYR A 274 21.68 -0.05 9.22
CA TYR A 274 20.47 0.65 8.76
C TYR A 274 20.64 0.93 7.27
N PRO A 275 19.66 0.58 6.42
CA PRO A 275 20.02 0.15 5.08
C PRO A 275 20.80 1.22 4.33
N SER A 276 22.08 0.92 4.10
CA SER A 276 23.03 1.79 3.40
C SER A 276 22.55 2.15 1.99
N TYR A 277 21.62 1.36 1.44
CA TYR A 277 20.94 1.64 0.18
C TYR A 277 20.10 2.92 0.20
N LEU A 278 19.54 3.34 1.35
CA LEU A 278 18.71 4.55 1.41
C LEU A 278 19.49 5.82 1.09
N LEU A 279 20.78 5.83 1.40
CA LEU A 279 21.69 6.95 1.11
C LEU A 279 21.85 7.20 -0.40
N HIS A 280 21.78 6.15 -1.21
CA HIS A 280 21.85 6.24 -2.67
C HIS A 280 20.47 6.43 -3.32
N THR A 281 19.41 5.93 -2.69
CA THR A 281 18.04 5.94 -3.20
C THR A 281 17.30 7.27 -2.98
N CYS A 282 17.70 8.10 -1.99
CA CYS A 282 16.97 9.31 -1.59
C CYS A 282 17.84 10.59 -1.56
N PRO A 283 18.35 11.08 -2.71
CA PRO A 283 19.28 12.23 -2.77
C PRO A 283 18.69 13.57 -2.29
N HIS A 284 17.37 13.71 -2.25
CA HIS A 284 16.66 14.94 -1.87
C HIS A 284 15.93 14.84 -0.53
N LEU A 285 16.29 13.88 0.32
CA LEU A 285 15.70 13.73 1.65
C LEU A 285 15.95 14.99 2.49
N GLN A 286 14.88 15.63 2.96
CA GLN A 286 14.93 16.85 3.77
C GLN A 286 14.71 16.55 5.26
N ASN A 287 13.81 15.62 5.58
CA ASN A 287 13.42 15.27 6.93
C ASN A 287 13.60 13.76 7.14
N LEU A 288 14.46 13.41 8.09
CA LEU A 288 14.67 12.03 8.52
C LEU A 288 14.32 11.90 10.01
N SER A 289 13.31 11.10 10.31
CA SER A 289 12.84 10.88 11.67
C SER A 289 12.83 9.39 12.01
N LEU A 290 13.69 8.97 12.95
CA LEU A 290 13.83 7.60 13.41
C LEU A 290 13.63 7.55 14.93
N PHE A 291 12.56 6.89 15.36
CA PHE A 291 12.17 6.78 16.76
C PHE A 291 12.02 5.29 17.12
N SER A 292 12.81 4.77 18.06
CA SER A 292 12.66 3.39 18.57
C SER A 292 12.56 2.33 17.46
N ASP A 293 13.33 2.49 16.36
CA ASP A 293 13.36 1.56 15.23
C ASP A 293 14.49 0.55 15.44
N GLY A 294 14.15 -0.66 15.86
CA GLY A 294 15.10 -1.75 16.15
C GLY A 294 15.86 -2.26 14.92
N ARG A 295 15.60 -1.69 13.73
CA ARG A 295 16.37 -1.99 12.52
C ARG A 295 17.61 -1.13 12.37
N VAL A 296 17.72 -0.05 13.13
CA VAL A 296 18.76 0.96 12.98
C VAL A 296 19.98 0.60 13.85
N GLU A 297 20.96 -0.12 13.30
CA GLU A 297 22.22 -0.44 14.02
C GLU A 297 23.24 0.73 13.95
N VAL A 298 23.36 1.39 12.78
CA VAL A 298 24.25 2.55 12.56
C VAL A 298 23.60 3.47 11.52
N VAL A 299 23.35 4.74 11.85
CA VAL A 299 22.71 5.71 10.93
C VAL A 299 23.70 6.27 9.91
N PHE A 300 24.94 6.54 10.33
CA PHE A 300 26.00 7.06 9.47
C PHE A 300 27.32 6.37 9.83
N ASP A 301 27.74 5.38 9.03
CA ASP A 301 29.08 4.79 9.16
C ASP A 301 30.09 5.70 8.45
N MET A 302 30.96 6.35 9.25
CA MET A 302 32.01 7.24 8.77
C MET A 302 33.34 6.51 8.48
N ASP A 303 33.51 5.27 8.93
CA ASP A 303 34.81 4.57 9.01
C ASP A 303 34.97 3.37 8.05
N SER A 304 33.98 3.14 7.17
CA SER A 304 34.07 2.14 6.11
C SER A 304 35.40 2.19 5.31
N PRO A 305 36.11 1.05 5.14
CA PRO A 305 37.39 0.96 4.41
C PRO A 305 37.35 1.52 2.99
N SER A 306 36.17 1.57 2.38
CA SER A 306 35.91 2.17 1.06
C SER A 306 36.24 3.67 1.00
N ARG A 307 36.25 4.38 2.14
CA ARG A 307 36.55 5.82 2.20
C ARG A 307 38.04 6.15 2.30
N ARG A 308 38.88 5.25 2.84
CA ARG A 308 40.32 5.52 2.98
C ARG A 308 41.05 5.64 1.64
N GLN A 309 40.46 5.14 0.55
CA GLN A 309 40.96 5.35 -0.82
C GLN A 309 40.43 6.62 -1.51
N LEU A 310 39.37 7.26 -1.00
CA LEU A 310 38.76 8.47 -1.57
C LEU A 310 39.10 9.76 -0.81
N ALA A 311 39.85 9.68 0.29
CA ALA A 311 40.13 10.81 1.20
C ALA A 311 40.97 11.96 0.60
N THR A 312 41.35 11.92 -0.68
CA THR A 312 42.05 13.02 -1.38
C THR A 312 41.13 13.96 -2.16
N ILE A 313 39.82 13.67 -2.27
CA ILE A 313 38.85 14.56 -2.90
C ILE A 313 37.60 14.57 -2.01
N GLN A 314 37.22 15.75 -1.49
CA GLN A 314 36.07 16.05 -0.62
C GLN A 314 35.13 14.88 -0.27
N PRO A 315 34.94 14.53 1.02
CA PRO A 315 34.04 13.45 1.39
C PRO A 315 32.62 13.73 0.87
N PRO A 316 31.94 12.78 0.20
CA PRO A 316 30.58 13.01 -0.29
C PRO A 316 29.68 13.28 0.91
N LEU A 317 29.05 14.46 0.92
CA LEU A 317 28.03 14.83 1.91
C LEU A 317 26.94 13.76 1.87
N LEU A 318 26.84 12.97 2.94
CA LEU A 318 25.74 12.05 3.17
C LEU A 318 24.46 12.90 3.20
N LEU A 319 23.61 12.79 2.17
CA LEU A 319 22.34 13.52 2.04
C LEU A 319 22.52 15.07 2.00
N PRO A 320 22.92 15.65 0.86
CA PRO A 320 23.26 17.07 0.77
C PRO A 320 22.07 18.04 0.98
N HIS A 321 20.83 17.54 0.94
CA HIS A 321 19.61 18.34 1.11
C HIS A 321 18.93 18.13 2.46
N LEU A 322 19.58 17.44 3.40
CA LEU A 322 18.99 17.10 4.70
C LEU A 322 18.91 18.34 5.59
N GLU A 323 17.70 18.74 5.94
CA GLU A 323 17.41 19.91 6.77
C GLU A 323 17.20 19.54 8.24
N LYS A 324 16.55 18.40 8.51
CA LYS A 324 16.19 17.96 9.86
C LYS A 324 16.44 16.48 10.05
N ILE A 325 17.07 16.15 11.18
CA ILE A 325 17.25 14.77 11.65
C ILE A 325 16.72 14.66 13.07
N HIS A 326 15.79 13.75 13.29
CA HIS A 326 15.29 13.40 14.61
C HIS A 326 15.62 11.93 14.88
N LEU A 327 16.49 11.67 15.86
CA LEU A 327 16.85 10.32 16.32
C LEU A 327 16.50 10.21 17.80
N LEU A 328 15.72 9.21 18.18
CA LEU A 328 15.32 8.99 19.57
C LEU A 328 15.22 7.49 19.86
N GLU A 329 15.65 7.07 21.06
CA GLU A 329 15.46 5.69 21.57
C GLU A 329 15.99 4.59 20.62
N LEU A 330 17.10 4.84 19.91
CA LEU A 330 17.76 3.82 19.10
C LEU A 330 18.62 2.93 20.02
N GLU A 331 18.21 1.67 20.19
CA GLU A 331 18.93 0.69 21.02
C GLU A 331 20.19 0.21 20.28
N GLU A 332 21.36 0.57 20.83
CA GLU A 332 22.71 0.25 20.32
C GLU A 332 23.13 0.88 18.99
N MET A 333 23.45 2.19 19.02
CA MET A 333 24.37 2.75 18.02
C MET A 333 25.80 2.27 18.36
N SER A 334 26.27 1.20 17.72
CA SER A 334 27.68 0.82 17.80
C SER A 334 28.53 1.90 17.11
N HIS A 335 29.49 2.46 17.84
CA HIS A 335 30.40 3.51 17.39
C HIS A 335 31.54 2.98 16.53
#